data_AF-A0A1G5SDR2-F1
#
_entry.id   AF-A0A1G5SDR2-F1
#
_cell.length_a   1.000
_cell.length_b   1.000
_cell.length_c   1.000
_cell.angle_alpha   90.00
_cell.angle_beta   90.00
_cell.angle_gamma   90.00
#
_symmetry.space_group_name_H-M   'P 1'
#
loop_
_entity.id
_entity.type
_entity.pdbx_description
1 polymer ?
#
loop_
_entity_poly.entity_id
_entity_poly.type
_entity_poly.pdbx_seq_one_letter_code
_entity_poly.pdbx_strand_id
1 'polypeptide(L)' 'MCATITSATVKADRSKKGTPPFFHKIDLAFLPPYAPNLNLIERFWKFSKKTVLHGRYYETFSQFKTACDNFFAGLN' A
#
# COMPACT_ATOMS: atom_id res chain seq x y z
N MET A 1 -29.36 -16.67 -21.38
CA MET A 1 -29.05 -16.06 -22.69
C MET A 1 -27.95 -15.04 -22.48
N CYS A 2 -26.85 -15.23 -23.20
CA CYS A 2 -25.65 -14.40 -23.22
C CYS A 2 -25.93 -13.08 -23.95
N ALA A 3 -25.40 -11.96 -23.45
CA ALA A 3 -25.14 -10.77 -24.27
C ALA A 3 -23.93 -10.00 -23.71
N THR A 4 -22.91 -10.01 -24.54
CA THR A 4 -21.55 -9.47 -24.44
C THR A 4 -21.53 -7.96 -24.72
N ILE A 5 -20.32 -7.36 -24.60
CA ILE A 5 -19.81 -6.11 -25.24
C ILE A 5 -19.93 -4.89 -24.28
N THR A 6 -18.84 -4.29 -23.76
CA THR A 6 -17.68 -3.78 -24.50
C THR A 6 -16.44 -3.66 -23.62
N SER A 7 -15.35 -4.23 -24.10
CA SER A 7 -13.98 -3.95 -23.70
C SER A 7 -13.65 -2.49 -24.02
N ALA A 8 -13.65 -1.59 -23.04
CA ALA A 8 -13.02 -0.29 -23.18
C ALA A 8 -11.52 -0.43 -22.89
N THR A 9 -10.76 -0.73 -23.93
CA THR A 9 -9.31 -0.57 -23.95
C THR A 9 -8.98 0.91 -23.72
N VAL A 10 -8.67 1.26 -22.47
CA VAL A 10 -7.94 2.49 -22.17
C VAL A 10 -6.57 2.34 -22.84
N LYS A 11 -6.43 2.92 -24.03
CA LYS A 11 -5.13 3.18 -24.64
C LYS A 11 -4.36 4.11 -23.70
N ALA A 12 -3.45 3.55 -22.92
CA ALA A 12 -2.42 4.32 -22.26
C ALA A 12 -1.48 4.84 -23.35
N ASP A 13 -1.75 6.05 -23.84
CA ASP A 13 -0.83 6.80 -24.67
C ASP A 13 0.42 7.10 -23.83
N ARG A 14 1.49 6.34 -24.11
CA ARG A 14 2.79 6.48 -23.47
C ARG A 14 3.53 7.66 -24.11
N SER A 15 3.07 8.87 -23.83
CA SER A 15 3.79 10.10 -24.15
C SER A 15 5.09 10.16 -23.35
N LYS A 16 6.22 9.90 -24.03
CA LYS A 16 7.57 10.07 -23.48
C LYS A 16 7.83 11.55 -23.21
N LYS A 17 7.55 12.01 -21.98
CA LYS A 17 8.03 13.31 -21.48
C LYS A 17 9.42 13.12 -20.88
N GLY A 18 10.39 13.85 -21.41
CA GLY A 18 11.80 13.81 -21.03
C GLY A 18 12.02 13.99 -19.53
N THR A 19 13.00 13.28 -19.01
CA THR A 19 13.28 13.19 -17.58
C THR A 19 14.19 14.35 -17.10
N PRO A 20 13.72 15.34 -16.30
CA PRO A 20 14.60 16.16 -15.46
C PRO A 20 15.54 15.36 -14.53
N PRO A 21 16.67 15.96 -14.09
CA PRO A 21 17.85 15.23 -13.60
C PRO A 21 17.77 14.66 -12.17
N PHE A 22 16.60 14.50 -11.58
CA PHE A 22 16.45 13.85 -10.26
C PHE A 22 15.19 12.99 -10.19
N PHE A 23 15.12 11.94 -11.00
CA PHE A 23 14.17 10.85 -10.73
C PHE A 23 14.90 9.74 -10.01
N HIS A 24 14.51 9.54 -8.75
CA HIS A 24 14.66 8.24 -8.13
C HIS A 24 14.04 7.21 -9.10
N LYS A 25 14.78 6.15 -9.43
CA LYS A 25 14.30 5.05 -10.26
C LYS A 25 13.24 4.27 -9.47
N ILE A 26 12.02 4.80 -9.44
CA ILE A 26 10.87 4.18 -8.81
C ILE A 26 10.11 3.46 -9.93
N ASP A 27 10.23 2.15 -9.98
CA ASP A 27 9.43 1.32 -10.87
C ASP A 27 8.08 1.03 -10.21
N LEU A 28 7.02 1.60 -10.79
CA LEU A 28 5.65 1.38 -10.33
C LEU A 28 5.14 0.04 -10.85
N ALA A 29 5.00 -0.95 -9.95
CA ALA A 29 4.36 -2.22 -10.28
C ALA A 29 2.84 -2.08 -10.32
N PHE A 30 2.21 -2.53 -11.41
CA PHE A 30 0.75 -2.56 -11.51
C PHE A 30 0.20 -3.72 -10.68
N LEU A 31 -0.73 -3.41 -9.76
CA LEU A 31 -1.45 -4.41 -8.97
C LEU A 31 -2.87 -4.56 -9.52
N PRO A 32 -3.36 -5.78 -9.80
CA PRO A 32 -4.75 -5.98 -10.20
C PRO A 32 -5.70 -5.56 -9.06
N PRO A 33 -6.94 -5.13 -9.40
CA PRO A 33 -7.92 -4.74 -8.40
C PRO A 33 -8.26 -5.93 -7.49
N TYR A 34 -8.41 -5.67 -6.19
CA TYR A 34 -8.76 -6.66 -5.16
C TYR A 34 -7.76 -7.83 -5.01
N ALA A 35 -6.45 -7.53 -5.01
CA ALA A 35 -5.39 -8.51 -4.75
C ALA A 35 -4.79 -8.36 -3.32
N PRO A 36 -5.56 -8.63 -2.24
CA PRO A 36 -5.09 -8.43 -0.86
C PRO A 36 -3.92 -9.34 -0.48
N ASN A 37 -3.76 -10.47 -1.19
CA ASN A 37 -2.64 -11.39 -0.99
C ASN A 37 -1.33 -10.88 -1.61
N LEU A 38 -1.43 -10.08 -2.67
CA LEU A 38 -0.29 -9.50 -3.40
C LEU A 38 0.11 -8.14 -2.81
N ASN A 39 -0.77 -7.50 -2.03
CA ASN A 39 -0.49 -6.26 -1.34
C ASN A 39 0.23 -6.52 0.01
N LEU A 40 1.56 -6.54 -0.01
CA LEU A 40 2.38 -6.73 1.20
C LEU A 40 2.07 -5.71 2.29
N ILE A 41 1.68 -4.49 1.92
CA ILE A 41 1.34 -3.41 2.86
C ILE A 41 0.08 -3.78 3.64
N GLU A 42 -0.95 -4.38 3.02
CA GLU A 42 -2.16 -4.82 3.72
C GLU A 42 -1.90 -5.93 4.72
N ARG A 43 -1.04 -6.90 4.36
CA ARG A 43 -0.64 -7.99 5.25
C ARG A 43 0.12 -7.44 6.45
N PHE A 44 1.07 -6.55 6.20
CA PHE A 44 1.82 -5.87 7.25
C PHE A 44 0.89 -5.03 8.14
N TRP A 45 -0.07 -4.32 7.55
CA TRP A 45 -1.04 -3.53 8.31
C TRP A 45 -1.91 -4.38 9.23
N LYS A 46 -2.37 -5.56 8.76
CA LYS A 46 -3.09 -6.51 9.62
C LYS A 46 -2.24 -6.97 10.79
N PHE A 47 -0.96 -7.26 10.56
CA PHE A 47 0.00 -7.64 11.60
C PHE A 47 0.23 -6.49 12.60
N SER A 48 0.56 -5.29 12.10
CA SER A 48 0.79 -4.09 12.92
C SER A 48 -0.42 -3.78 13.80
N LYS A 49 -1.65 -3.84 13.27
CA LYS A 49 -2.86 -3.66 14.08
C LYS A 49 -3.00 -4.72 15.17
N LYS A 50 -2.72 -5.98 14.86
CA LYS A 50 -2.77 -7.05 15.87
C LYS A 50 -1.75 -6.86 16.98
N THR A 51 -0.60 -6.25 16.70
CA THR A 51 0.48 -6.09 17.68
C THR A 51 0.38 -4.77 18.46
N VAL A 52 0.06 -3.66 17.78
CA VAL A 52 0.02 -2.31 18.38
C VAL A 52 -1.34 -1.98 19.00
N LEU A 53 -2.44 -2.41 18.39
CA LEU A 53 -3.80 -1.99 18.74
C LEU A 53 -4.63 -3.05 19.47
N HIS A 54 -4.21 -4.32 19.44
CA HIS A 54 -5.01 -5.38 20.05
C HIS A 54 -5.02 -5.29 21.58
N GLY A 55 -6.19 -4.96 22.15
CA GLY A 55 -6.40 -4.91 23.59
C GLY A 55 -5.71 -3.74 24.30
N ARG A 56 -5.23 -2.72 23.56
CA ARG A 56 -4.58 -1.54 24.13
C ARG A 56 -5.35 -0.27 23.77
N TYR A 57 -5.63 0.52 24.79
CA TYR A 57 -6.17 1.86 24.65
C TYR A 57 -5.04 2.88 24.89
N TYR A 58 -4.92 3.85 24.00
CA TYR A 58 -3.97 4.95 24.14
C TYR A 58 -4.75 6.23 24.42
N GLU A 59 -4.47 6.86 25.56
CA GLU A 59 -5.16 8.08 25.98
C GLU A 59 -4.70 9.30 25.18
N THR A 60 -3.43 9.29 24.73
CA THR A 60 -2.84 10.38 23.96
C THR A 60 -2.18 9.89 22.68
N PHE A 61 -2.17 10.74 21.66
CA PHE A 61 -1.51 10.45 20.38
C PHE A 61 -0.01 10.16 20.55
N SER A 62 0.66 10.81 21.50
CA SER A 62 2.09 10.60 21.77
C SER A 62 2.38 9.16 22.23
N GLN A 63 1.51 8.58 23.06
CA GLN A 63 1.61 7.18 23.47
C GLN A 63 1.43 6.23 22.29
N PHE A 64 0.44 6.51 21.42
CA PHE A 64 0.24 5.72 20.20
C PHE A 64 1.44 5.79 19.26
N LYS A 65 2.00 6.98 19.04
CA LYS A 65 3.20 7.18 18.21
C LYS A 65 4.38 6.38 18.76
N THR A 66 4.63 6.50 20.07
CA THR A 66 5.72 5.79 20.74
C THR A 66 5.55 4.27 20.64
N ALA A 67 4.33 3.77 20.76
CA ALA A 67 4.03 2.35 20.57
C ALA A 67 4.30 1.88 19.13
N CYS A 68 3.98 2.71 18.13
CA CYS A 68 4.33 2.43 16.74
C CYS A 68 5.86 2.40 16.56
N ASP A 69 6.57 3.42 17.03
CA ASP A 69 8.03 3.52 16.92
C ASP A 69 8.73 2.29 17.56
N ASN A 70 8.27 1.87 18.75
CA ASN A 70 8.76 0.67 19.42
C ASN A 70 8.43 -0.61 18.65
N PHE A 71 7.25 -0.70 18.05
CA PHE A 71 6.87 -1.84 17.21
C PHE A 71 7.78 -1.96 15.98
N PHE A 72 8.13 -0.86 15.33
CA PHE A 72 9.08 -0.86 14.22
C PHE A 72 10.51 -1.16 14.65
N ALA A 73 10.95 -0.66 15.81
CA ALA A 73 12.27 -0.95 16.36
C ALA A 73 12.45 -2.43 16.74
N GLY A 74 11.37 -3.14 17.06
CA GLY A 74 11.37 -4.58 17.36
C GLY A 74 11.24 -5.50 16.13
N LEU A 75 11.09 -4.95 14.91
CA LEU A 75 11.12 -5.73 13.67
C LEU A 75 12.59 -5.98 13.29
N ASN A 76 13.04 -7.20 13.55
CA ASN A 76 14.39 -7.67 13.24
C ASN A 76 14.55 -8.05 11.76
#